data_AF-A0A427BSX4-F1
#
_entry.id   AF-A0A427BSX4-F1
#
_cell.length_a   1.000
_cell.length_b   1.000
_cell.length_c   1.000
_cell.angle_alpha   90.00
_cell.angle_beta   90.00
_cell.angle_gamma   90.00
#
_symmetry.space_group_name_H-M   'P 1'
#
loop_
_entity.id
_entity.type
_entity.pdbx_description
1 polymer ?
#
loop_
_entity_poly.entity_id
_entity_poly.type
_entity_poly.pdbx_seq_one_letter_code
_entity_poly.pdbx_strand_id
1 'polypeptide(L)'
;MMRVTQIDGLFEIDLSNTRISITEENNWFNTQIVANYSLPEELPYSIHPFFLDYQSDNTEDYELEFEVVFNDNGNIHKARFEIIQLHDYTFEFSIFYGWEEFPNWDKKLTELNFDLIEVANLINHANEVNADFYPNRNYYFPCIHTDQYSSSDLNYAAFKGSFNLKDENGNFYVNSIDVENNSVNNLTILRPNVYWMYLLHQIIEQAGFELKGDVLNDDKLKNLLVVTAKKYEQSDRPETIEWIVGLESYIREGFRHRVGKGWQYGRWEAEQEMNIHGKFKLKGTIYNHNRKHHNIRAYIYLDDKLIFSQSGRGDYAVNVIFTTKKGGSKLTIKAYDYHRDSEKTDFKLVPIEVYAEDGSIIDYVIDSAVIDLKNAIPEAQQGEFIESTMRWFNYDFTVEGKTVTMNKIEKILRRKRNAVNWQKFEAKDKNRTTDSGDSYLLKFKDQSNENFKLTEVFVTKSGIETENFKTNDNTKEIVVNAIPLPLTSKNNQLSTTIINDDNGVIYAALRNDSTTDNNTADMLEYYMPNVYEVDYKAFLKFRILTMQYEWAFPCLANEMEHFDIKREIYAYNNNHFIKQITREKYKGKETIEVETYMIR
;
A
#
# COMPACT_ATOMS: atom_id res chain seq x y z
N MET A 1 -16.53 -35.90 -19.49
CA MET A 1 -17.52 -35.02 -20.17
C MET A 1 -17.04 -33.61 -19.97
N MET A 2 -16.96 -32.83 -21.03
CA MET A 2 -16.47 -31.45 -20.99
C MET A 2 -17.67 -30.50 -20.97
N ARG A 3 -17.79 -29.66 -19.94
CA ARG A 3 -18.93 -28.74 -19.79
C ARG A 3 -18.51 -27.39 -19.21
N VAL A 4 -19.25 -26.36 -19.60
CA VAL A 4 -19.15 -25.01 -19.02
C VAL A 4 -20.52 -24.63 -18.47
N THR A 5 -20.56 -24.15 -17.23
CA THR A 5 -21.79 -23.70 -16.57
C THR A 5 -21.57 -22.31 -15.98
N GLN A 6 -22.36 -21.31 -16.38
CA GLN A 6 -22.28 -19.97 -15.79
C GLN A 6 -22.77 -20.00 -14.33
N ILE A 7 -22.11 -19.24 -13.44
CA ILE A 7 -22.31 -19.33 -11.98
C ILE A 7 -23.75 -19.03 -11.54
N ASP A 8 -24.41 -18.06 -12.16
CA ASP A 8 -25.82 -17.69 -11.90
C ASP A 8 -26.83 -18.56 -12.66
N GLY A 9 -26.35 -19.53 -13.44
CA GLY A 9 -27.17 -20.47 -14.18
C GLY A 9 -27.79 -19.91 -15.47
N LEU A 10 -27.22 -18.85 -16.05
CA LEU A 10 -27.71 -18.27 -17.31
C LEU A 10 -27.57 -19.23 -18.50
N PHE A 11 -26.50 -20.02 -18.53
CA PHE A 11 -26.28 -21.05 -19.55
C PHE A 11 -25.45 -22.23 -19.04
N GLU A 12 -25.71 -23.40 -19.64
CA GLU A 12 -24.85 -24.59 -19.55
C GLU A 12 -24.58 -25.11 -20.97
N ILE A 13 -23.31 -25.27 -21.33
CA ILE A 13 -22.88 -25.74 -22.64
C ILE A 13 -22.12 -27.06 -22.49
N ASP A 14 -22.53 -28.08 -23.25
CA ASP A 14 -21.78 -29.33 -23.40
C ASP A 14 -20.79 -29.20 -24.56
N LEU A 15 -19.51 -29.20 -24.22
CA LEU A 15 -18.39 -29.06 -25.15
C LEU A 15 -17.79 -30.42 -25.54
N SER A 16 -18.36 -31.54 -25.08
CA SER A 16 -17.79 -32.89 -25.29
C SER A 16 -17.70 -33.30 -26.77
N ASN A 17 -18.47 -32.66 -27.64
CA ASN A 17 -18.47 -32.88 -29.09
C ASN A 17 -17.76 -31.76 -29.87
N THR A 18 -17.30 -30.72 -29.18
CA THR A 18 -16.54 -29.62 -29.75
C THR A 18 -15.06 -30.01 -29.73
N ARG A 19 -14.34 -29.66 -30.80
CA ARG A 19 -12.88 -29.78 -30.79
C ARG A 19 -12.37 -28.56 -30.06
N ILE A 20 -11.70 -28.77 -28.93
CA ILE A 20 -11.18 -27.66 -28.12
C ILE A 20 -9.71 -27.92 -27.85
N SER A 21 -8.92 -26.89 -28.12
CA SER A 21 -7.50 -26.86 -27.84
C SER A 21 -7.26 -26.14 -26.51
N ILE A 22 -6.83 -26.89 -25.51
CA ILE A 22 -6.46 -26.38 -24.19
C ILE A 22 -4.95 -26.19 -24.15
N THR A 23 -4.48 -25.00 -23.80
CA THR A 23 -3.08 -24.70 -23.52
C THR A 23 -2.86 -24.63 -22.02
N GLU A 24 -1.82 -25.31 -21.54
CA GLU A 24 -1.28 -25.16 -20.19
C GLU A 24 0.17 -24.68 -20.30
N GLU A 25 0.51 -23.65 -19.53
CA GLU A 25 1.81 -22.99 -19.56
C GLU A 25 2.52 -23.11 -18.21
N ASN A 26 3.82 -23.38 -18.25
CA ASN A 26 4.62 -23.41 -17.04
C ASN A 26 4.99 -21.98 -16.64
N ASN A 27 4.44 -21.54 -15.51
CA ASN A 27 4.64 -20.19 -14.97
C ASN A 27 6.11 -19.85 -14.65
N TRP A 28 7.03 -20.81 -14.63
CA TRP A 28 8.46 -20.51 -14.56
C TRP A 28 8.95 -19.81 -15.82
N PHE A 29 8.30 -20.05 -16.95
CA PHE A 29 8.83 -19.76 -18.28
C PHE A 29 8.09 -18.65 -19.03
N ASN A 30 6.91 -18.28 -18.56
CA ASN A 30 6.12 -17.17 -19.10
C ASN A 30 6.06 -15.98 -18.14
N THR A 31 5.91 -14.81 -18.74
CA THR A 31 5.87 -13.52 -18.05
C THR A 31 4.48 -13.19 -17.51
N GLN A 32 3.44 -13.83 -18.07
CA GLN A 32 2.06 -13.72 -17.62
C GLN A 32 1.73 -14.88 -16.69
N ILE A 33 0.94 -14.59 -15.66
CA ILE A 33 0.46 -15.58 -14.68
C ILE A 33 -0.78 -16.33 -15.22
N VAL A 34 -1.05 -16.24 -16.53
CA VAL A 34 -2.08 -17.08 -17.16
C VAL A 34 -1.55 -18.51 -17.22
N ALA A 35 -2.04 -19.37 -16.32
CA ALA A 35 -1.59 -20.76 -16.29
C ALA A 35 -2.21 -21.57 -17.44
N ASN A 36 -3.54 -21.49 -17.65
CA ASN A 36 -4.22 -22.29 -18.66
C ASN A 36 -5.31 -21.50 -19.39
N TYR A 37 -5.47 -21.77 -20.68
CA TYR A 37 -6.51 -21.18 -21.50
C TYR A 37 -6.88 -22.09 -22.66
N SER A 38 -8.09 -21.98 -23.21
CA SER A 38 -8.39 -22.56 -24.51
C SER A 38 -7.98 -21.59 -25.62
N LEU A 39 -7.44 -22.12 -26.72
CA LEU A 39 -7.38 -21.34 -27.95
C LEU A 39 -8.80 -20.89 -28.34
N PRO A 40 -8.94 -19.80 -29.11
CA PRO A 40 -10.23 -19.37 -29.60
C PRO A 40 -10.89 -20.48 -30.43
N GLU A 41 -12.13 -20.83 -30.10
CA GLU A 41 -12.93 -21.83 -30.79
C GLU A 41 -14.31 -21.26 -31.14
N GLU A 42 -14.94 -21.77 -32.20
CA GLU A 42 -16.26 -21.30 -32.63
C GLU A 42 -17.41 -22.19 -32.15
N LEU A 43 -18.50 -21.57 -31.70
CA LEU A 43 -19.78 -22.23 -31.43
C LEU A 43 -20.91 -21.55 -32.20
N PRO A 44 -21.93 -22.31 -32.65
CA PRO A 44 -23.14 -21.72 -33.20
C PRO A 44 -23.95 -21.05 -32.09
N TYR A 45 -24.61 -19.91 -32.37
CA TYR A 45 -25.52 -19.27 -31.40
C TYR A 45 -26.64 -20.20 -30.94
N SER A 46 -27.03 -21.17 -31.78
CA SER A 46 -28.04 -22.18 -31.46
C SER A 46 -27.61 -23.20 -30.41
N ILE A 47 -26.35 -23.15 -29.93
CA ILE A 47 -25.85 -24.02 -28.86
C ILE A 47 -26.66 -23.85 -27.57
N HIS A 48 -27.13 -22.63 -27.29
CA HIS A 48 -27.98 -22.34 -26.14
C HIS A 48 -28.85 -21.10 -26.43
N PRO A 49 -30.14 -21.06 -26.01
CA PRO A 49 -31.02 -19.93 -26.28
C PRO A 49 -30.49 -18.57 -25.82
N PHE A 50 -29.69 -18.54 -24.75
CA PHE A 50 -29.01 -17.34 -24.23
C PHE A 50 -28.19 -16.60 -25.32
N PHE A 51 -27.50 -17.33 -26.19
CA PHE A 51 -26.61 -16.73 -27.18
C PHE A 51 -27.34 -16.25 -28.45
N LEU A 52 -28.63 -16.54 -28.61
CA LEU A 52 -29.37 -16.11 -29.82
C LEU A 52 -29.46 -14.59 -29.92
N ASP A 53 -29.49 -13.89 -28.78
CA ASP A 53 -29.55 -12.43 -28.75
C ASP A 53 -28.26 -11.79 -29.32
N TYR A 54 -27.11 -12.46 -29.17
CA TYR A 54 -25.79 -12.03 -29.68
C TYR A 54 -25.69 -12.02 -31.20
N GLN A 55 -26.68 -12.57 -31.90
CA GLN A 55 -26.77 -12.50 -33.36
C GLN A 55 -27.30 -11.14 -33.85
N SER A 56 -27.89 -10.31 -32.97
CA SER A 56 -28.56 -9.08 -33.40
C SER A 56 -27.61 -7.88 -33.50
N ASP A 57 -27.60 -7.21 -34.63
CA ASP A 57 -26.90 -5.92 -34.81
C ASP A 57 -27.55 -4.76 -34.02
N ASN A 58 -28.74 -4.96 -33.45
CA ASN A 58 -29.52 -3.89 -32.79
C ASN A 58 -29.39 -3.85 -31.26
N THR A 59 -28.62 -4.77 -30.67
CA THR A 59 -28.38 -4.77 -29.22
C THR A 59 -27.14 -3.93 -28.93
N GLU A 60 -27.28 -2.93 -28.07
CA GLU A 60 -26.20 -1.96 -27.81
C GLU A 60 -25.33 -2.33 -26.60
N ASP A 61 -25.77 -3.27 -25.74
CA ASP A 61 -25.05 -3.72 -24.54
C ASP A 61 -25.05 -5.25 -24.44
N TYR A 62 -23.91 -5.88 -24.69
CA TYR A 62 -23.68 -7.30 -24.44
C TYR A 62 -22.61 -7.48 -23.37
N GLU A 63 -22.85 -8.40 -22.44
CA GLU A 63 -21.80 -8.94 -21.58
C GLU A 63 -20.97 -9.94 -22.40
N LEU A 64 -19.65 -9.78 -22.44
CA LEU A 64 -18.74 -10.63 -23.21
C LEU A 64 -17.88 -11.53 -22.32
N GLU A 65 -17.87 -11.29 -21.01
CA GLU A 65 -17.09 -12.05 -20.03
C GLU A 65 -18.03 -12.62 -18.97
N PHE A 66 -17.89 -13.92 -18.68
CA PHE A 66 -18.73 -14.61 -17.70
C PHE A 66 -17.88 -15.43 -16.75
N GLU A 67 -18.18 -15.35 -15.46
CA GLU A 67 -17.69 -16.33 -14.50
C GLU A 67 -18.42 -17.66 -14.68
N VAL A 68 -17.64 -18.74 -14.86
CA VAL A 68 -18.17 -20.07 -15.15
C VAL A 68 -17.46 -21.15 -14.33
N VAL A 69 -18.11 -22.32 -14.22
CA VAL A 69 -17.51 -23.58 -13.78
C VAL A 69 -17.18 -24.40 -15.03
N PHE A 70 -15.90 -24.68 -15.23
CA PHE A 70 -15.41 -25.52 -16.31
C PHE A 70 -15.09 -26.93 -15.80
N ASN A 71 -15.83 -27.93 -16.26
CA ASN A 71 -15.56 -29.34 -15.99
C ASN A 71 -14.77 -29.92 -17.17
N ASP A 72 -13.46 -30.11 -16.99
CA ASP A 72 -12.61 -30.84 -17.93
C ASP A 72 -12.52 -32.31 -17.52
N ASN A 73 -13.46 -33.11 -18.04
CA ASN A 73 -13.44 -34.57 -17.91
C ASN A 73 -13.34 -35.10 -16.47
N GLY A 74 -13.98 -34.41 -15.52
CA GLY A 74 -14.00 -34.77 -14.10
C GLY A 74 -13.18 -33.82 -13.23
N ASN A 75 -12.27 -33.05 -13.82
CA ASN A 75 -11.57 -31.96 -13.13
C ASN A 75 -12.41 -30.69 -13.22
N ILE A 76 -12.84 -30.19 -12.07
CA ILE A 76 -13.71 -29.02 -11.97
C ILE A 76 -12.84 -27.80 -11.67
N HIS A 77 -12.95 -26.78 -12.51
CA HIS A 77 -12.22 -25.53 -12.40
C HIS A 77 -13.21 -24.37 -12.30
N LYS A 78 -12.90 -23.37 -11.48
CA LYS A 78 -13.41 -22.02 -11.71
C LYS A 78 -12.72 -21.45 -12.95
N ALA A 79 -13.46 -20.75 -13.79
CA ALA A 79 -12.97 -20.27 -15.07
C ALA A 79 -13.70 -19.01 -15.50
N ARG A 80 -13.12 -18.31 -16.47
CA ARG A 80 -13.78 -17.22 -17.21
C ARG A 80 -14.07 -17.67 -18.63
N PHE A 81 -15.30 -17.47 -19.07
CA PHE A 81 -15.71 -17.66 -20.46
C PHE A 81 -15.79 -16.29 -21.12
N GLU A 82 -15.00 -16.08 -22.18
CA GLU A 82 -14.89 -14.80 -22.86
C GLU A 82 -15.28 -14.97 -24.33
N ILE A 83 -16.26 -14.19 -24.80
CA ILE A 83 -16.62 -14.08 -26.20
C ILE A 83 -15.68 -13.09 -26.86
N ILE A 84 -14.91 -13.55 -27.83
CA ILE A 84 -13.83 -12.79 -28.46
C ILE A 84 -14.34 -12.09 -29.72
N GLN A 85 -15.11 -12.79 -30.55
CA GLN A 85 -15.68 -12.26 -31.80
C GLN A 85 -17.09 -12.78 -32.04
N LEU A 86 -17.90 -11.96 -32.71
CA LEU A 86 -19.24 -12.30 -33.18
C LEU A 86 -19.22 -12.42 -34.71
N HIS A 87 -19.85 -13.46 -35.24
CA HIS A 87 -20.01 -13.71 -36.67
C HIS A 87 -21.50 -13.89 -37.01
N ASP A 88 -21.86 -13.98 -38.30
CA ASP A 88 -23.28 -14.03 -38.71
C ASP A 88 -24.09 -15.19 -38.09
N TYR A 89 -23.44 -16.32 -37.77
CA TYR A 89 -24.09 -17.55 -37.30
C TYR A 89 -23.39 -18.23 -36.11
N THR A 90 -22.19 -17.77 -35.78
CA THR A 90 -21.32 -18.34 -34.76
C THR A 90 -20.72 -17.22 -33.93
N PHE A 91 -20.17 -17.57 -32.77
CA PHE A 91 -19.31 -16.70 -32.01
C PHE A 91 -18.04 -17.46 -31.63
N GLU A 92 -16.95 -16.72 -31.55
CA GLU A 92 -15.65 -17.20 -31.12
C GLU A 92 -15.49 -16.97 -29.62
N PHE A 93 -15.02 -17.97 -28.89
CA PHE A 93 -14.85 -17.89 -27.43
C PHE A 93 -13.53 -18.50 -26.97
N SER A 94 -13.07 -18.07 -25.80
CA SER A 94 -12.01 -18.73 -25.03
C SER A 94 -12.42 -18.97 -23.59
N ILE A 95 -11.87 -20.04 -23.01
CA ILE A 95 -12.00 -20.38 -21.59
C ILE A 95 -10.66 -20.15 -20.93
N PHE A 96 -10.59 -19.27 -19.95
CA PHE A 96 -9.40 -19.04 -19.13
C PHE A 96 -9.60 -19.70 -17.77
N TYR A 97 -8.66 -20.54 -17.34
CA TYR A 97 -8.79 -21.33 -16.11
C TYR A 97 -7.43 -21.76 -15.56
N GLY A 98 -7.40 -22.51 -14.46
CA GLY A 98 -6.14 -22.79 -13.74
C GLY A 98 -5.64 -21.61 -12.91
N TRP A 99 -6.28 -20.46 -13.07
CA TRP A 99 -6.57 -19.52 -12.01
C TRP A 99 -7.67 -20.16 -11.15
N GLU A 100 -7.33 -20.71 -10.00
CA GLU A 100 -8.10 -20.18 -8.89
C GLU A 100 -7.66 -18.73 -8.88
N GLU A 101 -8.53 -17.76 -9.21
CA GLU A 101 -8.29 -16.39 -8.79
C GLU A 101 -7.93 -16.52 -7.33
N PHE A 102 -6.64 -16.41 -7.03
CA PHE A 102 -6.17 -16.64 -5.68
C PHE A 102 -6.98 -15.65 -4.87
N PRO A 103 -7.81 -16.11 -3.92
CA PRO A 103 -8.85 -15.24 -3.41
C PRO A 103 -8.22 -13.97 -2.90
N ASN A 104 -8.83 -12.83 -3.22
CA ASN A 104 -8.34 -11.49 -2.89
C ASN A 104 -7.21 -10.94 -3.79
N TRP A 105 -6.88 -11.54 -4.94
CA TRP A 105 -5.83 -11.05 -5.86
C TRP A 105 -5.96 -9.54 -6.16
N ASP A 106 -7.17 -9.10 -6.52
CA ASP A 106 -7.46 -7.69 -6.87
C ASP A 106 -7.75 -6.79 -5.66
N LYS A 107 -7.87 -7.36 -4.46
CA LYS A 107 -8.11 -6.57 -3.24
C LYS A 107 -6.87 -5.78 -2.87
N LYS A 108 -7.06 -4.62 -2.25
CA LYS A 108 -5.96 -3.85 -1.70
C LYS A 108 -5.34 -4.55 -0.49
N LEU A 109 -4.07 -4.30 -0.24
CA LEU A 109 -3.39 -4.72 0.99
C LEU A 109 -4.08 -4.13 2.24
N THR A 110 -4.63 -2.92 2.14
CA THR A 110 -5.37 -2.25 3.23
C THR A 110 -6.69 -2.93 3.59
N GLU A 111 -7.18 -3.85 2.77
CA GLU A 111 -8.36 -4.69 3.05
C GLU A 111 -8.02 -5.96 3.86
N LEU A 112 -6.76 -6.15 4.24
CA LEU A 112 -6.37 -7.23 5.14
C LEU A 112 -6.94 -7.00 6.54
N ASN A 113 -7.41 -8.06 7.19
CA ASN A 113 -7.96 -7.99 8.54
C ASN A 113 -6.85 -8.03 9.58
N PHE A 114 -6.52 -6.86 10.13
CA PHE A 114 -5.64 -6.73 11.31
C PHE A 114 -6.46 -6.35 12.53
N ASP A 115 -6.13 -6.94 13.67
CA ASP A 115 -6.66 -6.52 14.96
C ASP A 115 -6.10 -5.15 15.36
N LEU A 116 -6.94 -4.33 16.00
CA LEU A 116 -6.50 -3.10 16.65
C LEU A 116 -5.70 -3.46 17.90
N ILE A 117 -4.51 -2.88 18.03
CA ILE A 117 -3.62 -3.14 19.16
C ILE A 117 -3.69 -1.94 20.10
N GLU A 118 -4.39 -2.10 21.21
CA GLU A 118 -4.45 -1.10 22.28
C GLU A 118 -3.19 -1.16 23.15
N VAL A 119 -2.54 -0.01 23.34
CA VAL A 119 -1.30 0.11 24.11
C VAL A 119 -1.44 1.21 25.17
N ALA A 120 -1.01 0.92 26.40
CA ALA A 120 -1.03 1.91 27.48
C ALA A 120 0.01 3.03 27.27
N ASN A 121 1.13 2.71 26.64
CA ASN A 121 2.18 3.67 26.30
C ASN A 121 2.90 3.22 25.03
N LEU A 122 2.77 4.00 23.96
CA LEU A 122 3.30 3.67 22.65
C LEU A 122 4.83 3.57 22.61
N ILE A 123 5.53 4.42 23.37
CA ILE A 123 7.01 4.42 23.46
C ILE A 123 7.52 3.13 24.09
N ASN A 124 6.92 2.71 25.21
CA ASN A 124 7.30 1.47 25.89
C ASN A 124 7.04 0.27 24.99
N HIS A 125 5.86 0.25 24.35
CA HIS A 125 5.50 -0.80 23.40
C HIS A 125 6.47 -0.87 22.21
N ALA A 126 6.85 0.28 21.63
CA ALA A 126 7.82 0.33 20.54
C ALA A 126 9.20 -0.21 20.95
N ASN A 127 9.66 0.09 22.17
CA ASN A 127 10.91 -0.48 22.69
C ASN A 127 10.83 -2.00 22.88
N GLU A 128 9.72 -2.51 23.42
CA GLU A 128 9.50 -3.96 23.57
C GLU A 128 9.46 -4.68 22.22
N VAL A 129 8.75 -4.11 21.24
CA VAL A 129 8.65 -4.66 19.88
C VAL A 129 10.02 -4.66 19.20
N ASN A 130 10.81 -3.60 19.35
CA ASN A 130 12.12 -3.50 18.71
C ASN A 130 13.17 -4.49 19.28
N ALA A 131 12.94 -5.03 20.48
CA ALA A 131 13.85 -6.00 21.11
C ALA A 131 13.75 -7.43 20.54
N ASP A 132 12.65 -7.76 19.85
CA ASP A 132 12.36 -9.09 19.33
C ASP A 132 12.36 -9.12 17.79
N PHE A 133 12.52 -10.29 17.18
CA PHE A 133 12.56 -10.49 15.73
C PHE A 133 11.38 -11.33 15.23
N TYR A 134 11.09 -11.28 13.93
CA TYR A 134 10.19 -12.24 13.30
C TYR A 134 10.76 -13.68 13.46
N PRO A 135 9.94 -14.69 13.80
CA PRO A 135 8.47 -14.70 13.89
C PRO A 135 7.88 -14.34 15.27
N ASN A 136 8.69 -13.97 16.27
CA ASN A 136 8.19 -13.60 17.59
C ASN A 136 7.42 -12.27 17.58
N ARG A 137 7.76 -11.37 16.65
CA ARG A 137 7.03 -10.12 16.38
C ARG A 137 6.69 -9.99 14.90
N ASN A 138 5.52 -9.42 14.64
CA ASN A 138 4.93 -9.27 13.30
C ASN A 138 5.23 -7.91 12.65
N TYR A 139 5.68 -6.94 13.44
CA TYR A 139 6.03 -5.59 13.01
C TYR A 139 7.19 -5.03 13.84
N TYR A 140 7.73 -3.89 13.41
CA TYR A 140 8.90 -3.23 13.95
C TYR A 140 8.75 -1.70 13.88
N PHE A 141 9.44 -0.92 14.70
CA PHE A 141 9.45 0.56 14.61
C PHE A 141 10.82 1.07 14.13
N PRO A 142 11.13 0.94 12.82
CA PRO A 142 12.41 1.39 12.26
C PRO A 142 12.46 2.92 12.15
N CYS A 143 13.63 3.52 12.39
CA CYS A 143 13.86 4.91 12.03
C CYS A 143 13.80 5.03 10.49
N ILE A 144 12.91 5.86 9.96
CA ILE A 144 12.79 6.07 8.50
C ILE A 144 12.75 7.57 8.24
N HIS A 145 13.67 8.07 7.42
CA HIS A 145 13.72 9.47 7.02
C HIS A 145 12.65 9.77 5.98
N THR A 146 12.08 10.96 6.07
CA THR A 146 11.03 11.42 5.15
C THR A 146 11.04 12.95 5.07
N ASP A 147 10.64 13.48 3.90
CA ASP A 147 10.42 14.90 3.64
C ASP A 147 8.94 15.20 3.37
N GLN A 148 8.06 14.25 3.68
CA GLN A 148 6.62 14.30 3.45
C GLN A 148 5.85 15.38 4.22
N TYR A 149 6.43 15.84 5.33
CA TYR A 149 5.83 16.78 6.26
C TYR A 149 6.63 18.07 6.21
N SER A 150 5.96 19.15 5.79
CA SER A 150 6.62 20.43 5.61
C SER A 150 6.80 21.13 6.96
N SER A 151 7.96 21.76 7.15
CA SER A 151 8.18 22.65 8.31
C SER A 151 7.35 23.95 8.23
N SER A 152 6.70 24.22 7.10
CA SER A 152 5.70 25.29 6.98
C SER A 152 4.39 24.96 7.68
N ASP A 153 4.09 23.68 7.90
CA ASP A 153 2.83 23.24 8.49
C ASP A 153 2.93 23.38 10.02
N LEU A 154 1.95 24.05 10.63
CA LEU A 154 1.99 24.40 12.06
C LEU A 154 2.23 23.19 12.98
N ASN A 155 1.66 22.02 12.65
CA ASN A 155 1.81 20.79 13.44
C ASN A 155 3.16 20.09 13.21
N TYR A 156 3.89 20.43 12.15
CA TYR A 156 5.13 19.78 11.71
C TYR A 156 6.33 20.73 11.66
N ALA A 157 6.18 21.98 12.10
CA ALA A 157 7.26 22.95 12.16
C ALA A 157 8.47 22.46 12.97
N ALA A 158 8.24 21.64 13.99
CA ALA A 158 9.29 21.03 14.82
C ALA A 158 9.70 19.61 14.37
N PHE A 159 9.09 19.08 13.31
CA PHE A 159 9.34 17.71 12.85
C PHE A 159 10.77 17.55 12.37
N LYS A 160 11.45 16.53 12.90
CA LYS A 160 12.87 16.28 12.58
C LYS A 160 13.05 15.50 11.27
N GLY A 161 11.98 15.34 10.49
CA GLY A 161 12.02 14.72 9.17
C GLY A 161 12.26 13.21 9.22
N SER A 162 11.82 12.53 10.28
CA SER A 162 12.01 11.08 10.46
C SER A 162 10.93 10.47 11.33
N PHE A 163 10.44 9.30 10.93
CA PHE A 163 9.62 8.41 11.74
C PHE A 163 10.48 7.67 12.76
N ASN A 164 9.89 7.34 13.92
CA ASN A 164 10.53 6.56 14.97
C ASN A 164 11.92 7.06 15.39
N LEU A 165 12.13 8.37 15.40
CA LEU A 165 13.46 8.93 15.65
C LEU A 165 13.84 8.77 17.13
N LYS A 166 15.07 8.31 17.39
CA LYS A 166 15.66 8.25 18.73
C LYS A 166 16.69 9.36 18.96
N ASP A 167 16.86 9.76 20.22
CA ASP A 167 17.90 10.67 20.68
C ASP A 167 19.26 9.94 20.82
N GLU A 168 20.31 10.70 21.18
CA GLU A 168 21.67 10.17 21.37
C GLU A 168 21.77 9.15 22.51
N ASN A 169 20.78 9.10 23.41
CA ASN A 169 20.70 8.15 24.51
C ASN A 169 19.86 6.91 24.17
N GLY A 170 19.34 6.80 22.95
CA GLY A 170 18.52 5.67 22.49
C GLY A 170 17.05 5.75 22.88
N ASN A 171 16.57 6.91 23.35
CA ASN A 171 15.16 7.13 23.69
C ASN A 171 14.42 7.74 22.50
N PHE A 172 13.17 7.32 22.25
CA PHE A 172 12.34 7.98 21.26
C PHE A 172 12.09 9.45 21.63
N TYR A 173 12.10 10.33 20.63
CA TYR A 173 11.67 11.71 20.84
C TYR A 173 10.21 11.74 21.29
N VAL A 174 9.92 12.60 22.27
CA VAL A 174 8.57 12.76 22.83
C VAL A 174 7.94 14.01 22.24
N ASN A 175 6.77 13.83 21.65
CA ASN A 175 5.97 14.92 21.12
C ASN A 175 5.29 15.68 22.27
N SER A 176 5.06 16.99 22.11
CA SER A 176 4.51 17.83 23.18
C SER A 176 3.70 19.00 22.66
N ILE A 177 2.85 19.57 23.51
CA ILE A 177 2.09 20.78 23.24
C ILE A 177 2.60 21.91 24.15
N ASP A 178 3.04 23.01 23.56
CA ASP A 178 3.26 24.26 24.27
C ASP A 178 1.98 25.10 24.26
N VAL A 179 1.23 24.96 25.34
CA VAL A 179 -0.05 25.61 25.54
C VAL A 179 0.06 27.14 25.61
N GLU A 180 1.19 27.69 26.08
CA GLU A 180 1.33 29.14 26.25
C GLU A 180 1.51 29.88 24.92
N ASN A 181 2.20 29.22 23.98
CA ASN A 181 2.49 29.73 22.65
C ASN A 181 1.56 29.17 21.57
N ASN A 182 0.64 28.27 21.94
CA ASN A 182 -0.27 27.57 21.03
C ASN A 182 0.46 26.80 19.93
N SER A 183 1.59 26.17 20.25
CA SER A 183 2.38 25.40 19.29
C SER A 183 2.37 23.91 19.64
N VAL A 184 2.33 23.09 18.59
CA VAL A 184 2.45 21.63 18.67
C VAL A 184 3.85 21.26 18.21
N ASN A 185 4.58 20.52 19.04
CA ASN A 185 5.93 20.07 18.77
C ASN A 185 5.91 18.56 18.46
N ASN A 186 5.44 18.19 17.28
CA ASN A 186 5.60 16.83 16.77
C ASN A 186 7.02 16.66 16.22
N LEU A 187 7.93 16.11 17.02
CA LEU A 187 9.34 15.90 16.68
C LEU A 187 9.53 14.67 15.80
N THR A 188 8.73 13.63 16.02
CA THR A 188 8.72 12.37 15.26
C THR A 188 7.32 11.78 15.25
N ILE A 189 7.06 10.81 14.38
CA ILE A 189 5.81 10.03 14.39
C ILE A 189 6.18 8.58 14.66
N LEU A 190 5.59 8.02 15.73
CA LEU A 190 5.75 6.62 16.06
C LEU A 190 4.82 5.77 15.20
N ARG A 191 5.42 4.97 14.32
CA ARG A 191 4.69 4.18 13.32
C ARG A 191 5.33 2.81 13.13
N PRO A 192 4.58 1.71 13.18
CA PRO A 192 5.12 0.40 12.89
C PRO A 192 5.31 0.19 11.38
N ASN A 193 6.20 -0.73 11.04
CA ASN A 193 6.38 -1.33 9.72
C ASN A 193 6.24 -2.84 9.85
N VAL A 194 5.52 -3.44 8.92
CA VAL A 194 5.18 -4.86 8.96
C VAL A 194 6.28 -5.68 8.31
N TYR A 195 6.59 -6.88 8.84
CA TYR A 195 7.53 -7.79 8.17
C TYR A 195 6.95 -8.34 6.87
N TRP A 196 7.79 -8.45 5.84
CA TRP A 196 7.40 -8.96 4.53
C TRP A 196 6.84 -10.38 4.61
N MET A 197 7.51 -11.27 5.36
CA MET A 197 7.05 -12.64 5.57
C MET A 197 5.69 -12.70 6.28
N TYR A 198 5.47 -11.87 7.30
CA TYR A 198 4.20 -11.80 8.00
C TYR A 198 3.07 -11.34 7.07
N LEU A 199 3.32 -10.29 6.27
CA LEU A 199 2.32 -9.79 5.32
C LEU A 199 1.95 -10.85 4.27
N LEU A 200 2.95 -11.56 3.74
CA LEU A 200 2.73 -12.69 2.83
C LEU A 200 1.85 -13.76 3.48
N HIS A 201 2.14 -14.16 4.73
CA HIS A 201 1.31 -15.11 5.47
C HIS A 201 -0.14 -14.64 5.60
N GLN A 202 -0.36 -13.37 5.96
CA GLN A 202 -1.71 -12.83 6.16
C GLN A 202 -2.53 -12.78 4.87
N ILE A 203 -1.90 -12.44 3.74
CA ILE A 203 -2.55 -12.50 2.43
C ILE A 203 -3.01 -13.92 2.11
N ILE A 204 -2.12 -14.90 2.30
CA ILE A 204 -2.42 -16.30 1.97
C ILE A 204 -3.47 -16.90 2.93
N GLU A 205 -3.38 -16.58 4.22
CA GLU A 205 -4.31 -17.05 5.25
C GLU A 205 -5.70 -16.46 5.07
N GLN A 206 -5.82 -15.15 4.78
CA GLN A 206 -7.11 -14.50 4.52
C GLN A 206 -7.80 -15.06 3.28
N ALA A 207 -7.05 -15.55 2.31
CA ALA A 207 -7.58 -16.26 1.15
C ALA A 207 -8.07 -17.68 1.48
N GLY A 208 -7.80 -18.19 2.69
CA GLY A 208 -8.20 -19.52 3.16
C GLY A 208 -7.19 -20.64 2.89
N PHE A 209 -5.92 -20.29 2.63
CA PHE A 209 -4.86 -21.23 2.28
C PHE A 209 -3.77 -21.30 3.35
N GLU A 210 -3.05 -22.43 3.36
CA GLU A 210 -1.83 -22.62 4.14
C GLU A 210 -0.59 -22.39 3.26
N LEU A 211 0.32 -21.50 3.70
CA LEU A 211 1.60 -21.28 3.01
C LEU A 211 2.63 -22.35 3.38
N LYS A 212 3.29 -22.95 2.38
CA LYS A 212 4.36 -23.96 2.51
C LYS A 212 5.52 -23.67 1.56
N GLY A 213 6.60 -24.43 1.74
CA GLY A 213 7.75 -24.45 0.85
C GLY A 213 8.99 -23.78 1.43
N ASP A 214 10.00 -23.60 0.58
CA ASP A 214 11.28 -23.00 0.94
C ASP A 214 11.12 -21.57 1.48
N VAL A 215 10.06 -20.85 1.06
CA VAL A 215 9.81 -19.44 1.43
C VAL A 215 9.81 -19.23 2.95
N LEU A 216 9.22 -20.16 3.73
CA LEU A 216 9.07 -20.04 5.19
C LEU A 216 10.42 -19.97 5.92
N ASN A 217 11.49 -20.41 5.26
CA ASN A 217 12.84 -20.45 5.80
C ASN A 217 13.78 -19.43 5.14
N ASP A 218 13.25 -18.46 4.37
CA ASP A 218 14.07 -17.44 3.72
C ASP A 218 14.40 -16.30 4.70
N ASP A 219 15.65 -16.26 5.15
CA ASP A 219 16.14 -15.23 6.07
C ASP A 219 16.09 -13.83 5.44
N LYS A 220 16.20 -13.69 4.11
CA LYS A 220 16.05 -12.38 3.45
C LYS A 220 14.65 -11.83 3.67
N LEU A 221 13.62 -12.66 3.55
CA LEU A 221 12.21 -12.24 3.69
C LEU A 221 11.80 -12.05 5.16
N LYS A 222 12.42 -12.79 6.09
CA LYS A 222 12.16 -12.65 7.54
C LYS A 222 12.65 -11.32 8.11
N ASN A 223 13.70 -10.74 7.52
CA ASN A 223 14.28 -9.46 7.97
C ASN A 223 13.81 -8.25 7.14
N LEU A 224 13.12 -8.49 6.02
CA LEU A 224 12.62 -7.44 5.15
C LEU A 224 11.36 -6.81 5.75
N LEU A 225 11.30 -5.49 5.72
CA LEU A 225 10.18 -4.68 6.19
C LEU A 225 9.43 -4.08 5.00
N VAL A 226 8.10 -4.07 5.07
CA VAL A 226 7.24 -3.35 4.15
C VAL A 226 7.14 -1.90 4.61
N VAL A 227 7.41 -0.99 3.69
CA VAL A 227 7.34 0.46 3.89
C VAL A 227 6.28 1.04 2.95
N THR A 228 5.62 2.09 3.39
CA THR A 228 4.66 2.84 2.60
C THR A 228 4.90 4.34 2.76
N ALA A 229 4.62 5.08 1.68
CA ALA A 229 4.62 6.53 1.67
C ALA A 229 3.35 7.14 2.28
N LYS A 230 2.37 6.34 2.74
CA LYS A 230 1.11 6.85 3.31
C LYS A 230 1.39 7.80 4.47
N LYS A 231 0.87 9.03 4.35
CA LYS A 231 0.97 10.08 5.38
C LYS A 231 0.04 9.77 6.55
N TYR A 232 0.45 10.21 7.73
CA TYR A 232 -0.39 10.21 8.91
C TYR A 232 -1.20 11.51 8.92
N GLU A 233 -2.52 11.40 9.06
CA GLU A 233 -3.41 12.57 9.13
C GLU A 233 -3.73 12.86 10.59
N GLN A 234 -3.65 14.13 10.99
CA GLN A 234 -4.09 14.61 12.29
C GLN A 234 -4.84 15.93 12.12
N SER A 235 -5.87 16.14 12.94
CA SER A 235 -6.61 17.40 12.97
C SER A 235 -5.74 18.54 13.49
N ASP A 236 -5.83 19.70 12.84
CA ASP A 236 -5.11 20.90 13.28
C ASP A 236 -5.62 21.41 14.63
N ARG A 237 -4.67 21.84 15.47
CA ARG A 237 -5.01 22.61 16.67
C ARG A 237 -5.59 23.96 16.25
N PRO A 238 -6.73 24.41 16.81
CA PRO A 238 -7.28 25.71 16.48
C PRO A 238 -6.28 26.86 16.68
N GLU A 239 -6.30 27.81 15.76
CA GLU A 239 -5.45 28.99 15.84
C GLU A 239 -5.84 29.90 17.03
N THR A 240 -4.90 30.77 17.43
CA THR A 240 -5.19 31.83 18.40
C THR A 240 -6.05 32.90 17.73
N ILE A 241 -7.20 33.22 18.32
CA ILE A 241 -8.07 34.28 17.80
C ILE A 241 -7.57 35.61 18.35
N GLU A 242 -7.24 36.55 17.45
CA GLU A 242 -6.98 37.94 17.81
C GLU A 242 -8.30 38.72 17.85
N TRP A 243 -8.62 39.30 19.01
CA TRP A 243 -9.85 40.05 19.24
C TRP A 243 -9.54 41.50 19.63
N ILE A 244 -9.49 42.35 18.62
CA ILE A 244 -9.28 43.79 18.76
C ILE A 244 -10.64 44.47 18.79
N VAL A 245 -10.92 45.22 19.87
CA VAL A 245 -12.16 45.99 20.00
C VAL A 245 -11.91 47.39 19.48
N GLY A 246 -12.28 47.64 18.23
CA GLY A 246 -12.07 48.91 17.55
C GLY A 246 -13.16 49.94 17.83
N LEU A 247 -12.93 51.15 17.31
CA LEU A 247 -13.75 52.34 17.49
C LEU A 247 -15.25 52.16 17.17
N GLU A 248 -15.57 51.26 16.24
CA GLU A 248 -16.93 50.87 15.87
C GLU A 248 -17.74 50.33 17.05
N SER A 249 -17.07 49.77 18.05
CA SER A 249 -17.68 49.22 19.26
C SER A 249 -17.98 50.28 20.33
N TYR A 250 -17.63 51.56 20.09
CA TYR A 250 -17.85 52.65 21.06
C TYR A 250 -19.24 53.27 20.95
N ILE A 251 -20.02 53.13 22.02
CA ILE A 251 -21.34 53.71 22.20
C ILE A 251 -21.21 54.96 23.06
N ARG A 252 -21.61 56.12 22.51
CA ARG A 252 -21.62 57.38 23.26
C ARG A 252 -22.85 57.43 24.17
N GLU A 253 -22.63 57.56 25.48
CA GLU A 253 -23.72 57.58 26.47
C GLU A 253 -24.03 58.99 26.99
N GLY A 254 -23.09 59.95 26.92
CA GLY A 254 -23.41 61.33 27.22
C GLY A 254 -22.23 62.30 27.32
N PHE A 255 -22.50 63.46 27.93
CA PHE A 255 -21.56 64.56 28.06
C PHE A 255 -21.64 65.15 29.47
N ARG A 256 -20.50 65.19 30.19
CA ARG A 256 -20.42 65.88 31.49
C ARG A 256 -19.82 67.27 31.27
N HIS A 257 -20.62 68.30 31.49
CA HIS A 257 -20.14 69.69 31.53
C HIS A 257 -19.60 70.01 32.92
N ARG A 258 -18.32 70.34 33.03
CA ARG A 258 -17.77 71.06 34.19
C ARG A 258 -16.94 72.21 33.66
N VAL A 259 -17.38 73.44 33.99
CA VAL A 259 -16.67 74.73 33.85
C VAL A 259 -15.63 74.74 32.70
N GLY A 260 -16.10 74.77 31.45
CA GLY A 260 -15.26 75.01 30.27
C GLY A 260 -14.49 73.82 29.67
N LYS A 261 -14.56 72.61 30.23
CA LYS A 261 -14.04 71.39 29.56
C LYS A 261 -15.09 70.27 29.59
N GLY A 262 -15.58 69.91 28.41
CA GLY A 262 -16.53 68.84 28.21
C GLY A 262 -15.86 67.47 28.16
N TRP A 263 -16.27 66.54 29.03
CA TRP A 263 -15.82 65.14 28.95
C TRP A 263 -16.95 64.30 28.38
N GLN A 264 -16.70 63.66 27.24
CA GLN A 264 -17.60 62.64 26.71
C GLN A 264 -17.48 61.40 27.60
N TYR A 265 -18.57 60.72 27.87
CA TYR A 265 -18.53 59.40 28.46
C TYR A 265 -19.31 58.43 27.57
N GLY A 266 -18.82 57.21 27.50
CA GLY A 266 -19.41 56.17 26.69
C GLY A 266 -18.94 54.81 27.14
N ARG A 267 -19.40 53.82 26.41
CA ARG A 267 -19.19 52.41 26.69
C ARG A 267 -18.73 51.73 25.41
N TRP A 268 -17.66 50.96 25.53
CA TRP A 268 -17.25 50.01 24.52
C TRP A 268 -18.01 48.71 24.77
N GLU A 269 -18.73 48.23 23.77
CA GLU A 269 -19.43 46.94 23.80
C GLU A 269 -19.13 46.17 22.52
N ALA A 270 -18.56 44.98 22.68
CA ALA A 270 -18.24 44.08 21.59
C ALA A 270 -18.50 42.63 22.01
N GLU A 271 -18.75 41.79 21.02
CA GLU A 271 -19.02 40.37 21.20
C GLU A 271 -18.09 39.54 20.31
N GLN A 272 -17.68 38.38 20.79
CA GLN A 272 -16.90 37.39 20.06
C GLN A 272 -17.56 36.02 20.23
N GLU A 273 -17.99 35.43 19.12
CA GLU A 273 -18.50 34.06 19.10
C GLU A 273 -17.37 33.05 19.20
N MET A 274 -17.58 32.00 20.00
CA MET A 274 -16.65 30.91 20.26
C MET A 274 -17.31 29.60 19.83
N ASN A 275 -17.11 29.20 18.58
CA ASN A 275 -17.77 28.03 18.00
C ASN A 275 -17.15 26.68 18.40
N ILE A 276 -16.02 26.72 19.09
CA ILE A 276 -15.25 25.53 19.50
C ILE A 276 -15.53 25.24 20.97
N HIS A 277 -15.86 23.99 21.28
CA HIS A 277 -16.00 23.51 22.66
C HIS A 277 -14.61 23.23 23.25
N GLY A 278 -14.22 24.00 24.26
CA GLY A 278 -12.87 23.92 24.82
C GLY A 278 -12.61 24.90 25.94
N LYS A 279 -11.43 24.78 26.53
CA LYS A 279 -10.87 25.66 27.54
C LYS A 279 -9.92 26.64 26.86
N PHE A 280 -10.10 27.93 27.12
CA PHE A 280 -9.36 29.01 26.48
C PHE A 280 -8.76 29.96 27.51
N LYS A 281 -7.65 30.59 27.14
CA LYS A 281 -7.02 31.69 27.86
C LYS A 281 -7.22 32.98 27.10
N LEU A 282 -7.95 33.92 27.69
CA LEU A 282 -8.02 35.30 27.23
C LEU A 282 -6.86 36.09 27.84
N LYS A 283 -5.91 36.53 27.02
CA LYS A 283 -4.79 37.38 27.44
C LYS A 283 -4.71 38.66 26.62
N GLY A 284 -4.30 39.77 27.22
CA GLY A 284 -4.10 41.05 26.52
C GLY A 284 -4.29 42.22 27.45
N THR A 285 -4.55 43.40 26.89
CA THR A 285 -4.65 44.66 27.60
C THR A 285 -5.96 45.36 27.29
N ILE A 286 -6.56 45.98 28.30
CA ILE A 286 -7.60 46.98 28.12
C ILE A 286 -6.95 48.35 28.32
N TYR A 287 -6.92 49.15 27.25
CA TYR A 287 -6.23 50.43 27.25
C TYR A 287 -7.04 51.52 27.96
N ASN A 288 -6.36 52.33 28.77
CA ASN A 288 -6.84 53.54 29.47
C ASN A 288 -5.98 54.77 29.13
N HIS A 289 -4.89 54.58 28.38
CA HIS A 289 -3.99 55.63 27.90
C HIS A 289 -3.56 56.62 29.01
N ASN A 290 -3.32 56.11 30.22
CA ASN A 290 -2.73 56.83 31.37
C ASN A 290 -3.42 58.15 31.79
N ARG A 291 -4.75 58.25 31.65
CA ARG A 291 -5.51 59.42 32.13
C ARG A 291 -5.56 59.47 33.66
N LYS A 292 -4.93 60.50 34.26
CA LYS A 292 -4.78 60.66 35.73
C LYS A 292 -6.08 60.89 36.52
N HIS A 293 -7.22 61.14 35.86
CA HIS A 293 -8.43 61.66 36.51
C HIS A 293 -9.73 60.87 36.27
N HIS A 294 -9.70 59.79 35.49
CA HIS A 294 -10.89 59.01 35.16
C HIS A 294 -10.67 57.53 35.44
N ASN A 295 -11.65 56.90 36.08
CA ASN A 295 -11.63 55.46 36.29
C ASN A 295 -12.31 54.79 35.10
N ILE A 296 -11.68 53.76 34.55
CA ILE A 296 -12.36 52.83 33.64
C ILE A 296 -13.03 51.77 34.48
N ARG A 297 -14.19 51.29 34.03
CA ARG A 297 -14.81 50.06 34.55
C ARG A 297 -14.91 49.09 33.39
N ALA A 298 -14.20 47.98 33.46
CA ALA A 298 -14.22 46.95 32.44
C ALA A 298 -14.81 45.66 32.99
N TYR A 299 -15.64 45.01 32.20
CA TYR A 299 -16.28 43.74 32.51
C TYR A 299 -16.19 42.84 31.28
N ILE A 300 -15.86 41.57 31.49
CA ILE A 300 -15.90 40.55 30.44
C ILE A 300 -16.81 39.42 30.92
N TYR A 301 -17.73 39.02 30.07
CA TYR A 301 -18.72 37.99 30.32
C TYR A 301 -18.52 36.84 29.33
N LEU A 302 -18.76 35.62 29.80
CA LEU A 302 -18.93 34.43 28.98
C LEU A 302 -20.36 33.94 29.18
N ASP A 303 -21.17 33.90 28.12
CA ASP A 303 -22.58 33.47 28.20
C ASP A 303 -23.33 34.17 29.35
N ASP A 304 -23.21 35.51 29.42
CA ASP A 304 -23.75 36.39 30.46
C ASP A 304 -23.19 36.20 31.88
N LYS A 305 -22.26 35.26 32.09
CA LYS A 305 -21.56 35.08 33.37
C LYS A 305 -20.30 35.94 33.41
N LEU A 306 -20.18 36.80 34.42
CA LEU A 306 -19.01 37.65 34.62
C LEU A 306 -17.75 36.80 34.89
N ILE A 307 -16.73 36.94 34.06
CA ILE A 307 -15.44 36.24 34.18
C ILE A 307 -14.25 37.18 34.48
N PHE A 308 -14.40 38.48 34.22
CA PHE A 308 -13.40 39.49 34.55
C PHE A 308 -14.09 40.79 34.93
N SER A 309 -13.60 41.47 35.98
CA SER A 309 -14.03 42.84 36.29
C SER A 309 -12.90 43.64 36.91
N GLN A 310 -12.70 44.86 36.45
CA GLN A 310 -11.74 45.76 37.06
C GLN A 310 -12.19 47.22 37.00
N SER A 311 -11.85 47.97 38.05
CA SER A 311 -12.01 49.43 38.07
C SER A 311 -10.85 50.13 38.74
N GLY A 312 -10.41 51.24 38.17
CA GLY A 312 -9.19 51.91 38.58
C GLY A 312 -8.68 52.87 37.51
N ARG A 313 -7.44 53.33 37.74
CA ARG A 313 -6.70 54.21 36.83
C ARG A 313 -5.58 53.41 36.18
N GLY A 314 -5.33 53.61 34.90
CA GLY A 314 -4.33 52.87 34.13
C GLY A 314 -4.92 51.72 33.33
N ASP A 315 -4.07 51.14 32.49
CA ASP A 315 -4.39 50.01 31.62
C ASP A 315 -4.56 48.73 32.46
N TYR A 316 -5.38 47.79 32.00
CA TYR A 316 -5.60 46.53 32.68
C TYR A 316 -5.05 45.36 31.87
N ALA A 317 -4.10 44.63 32.45
CA ALA A 317 -3.74 43.32 31.93
C ALA A 317 -4.88 42.35 32.21
N VAL A 318 -5.36 41.69 31.16
CA VAL A 318 -6.34 40.62 31.22
C VAL A 318 -5.60 39.30 31.07
N ASN A 319 -5.87 38.37 31.97
CA ASN A 319 -5.40 36.99 31.91
C ASN A 319 -6.43 36.11 32.62
N VAL A 320 -7.39 35.58 31.85
CA VAL A 320 -8.52 34.81 32.38
C VAL A 320 -8.67 33.51 31.61
N ILE A 321 -8.86 32.41 32.34
CA ILE A 321 -9.16 31.10 31.77
C ILE A 321 -10.65 30.83 31.89
N PHE A 322 -11.26 30.34 30.82
CA PHE A 322 -12.67 29.98 30.79
C PHE A 322 -12.91 28.77 29.88
N THR A 323 -14.07 28.13 30.02
CA THR A 323 -14.46 26.96 29.23
C THR A 323 -15.77 27.27 28.50
N THR A 324 -15.78 27.09 27.19
CA THR A 324 -16.96 27.26 26.34
C THR A 324 -17.89 26.05 26.48
N LYS A 325 -19.13 26.16 26.00
CA LYS A 325 -20.11 25.05 26.03
C LYS A 325 -20.21 24.31 24.70
N LYS A 326 -20.71 23.07 24.74
CA LYS A 326 -21.11 22.31 23.54
C LYS A 326 -22.20 23.09 22.78
N GLY A 327 -21.96 23.37 21.51
CA GLY A 327 -22.83 24.25 20.68
C GLY A 327 -22.38 25.72 20.59
N GLY A 328 -21.24 26.06 21.19
CA GLY A 328 -20.61 27.37 21.11
C GLY A 328 -20.99 28.32 22.24
N SER A 329 -20.09 29.24 22.59
CA SER A 329 -20.27 30.27 23.63
C SER A 329 -20.08 31.67 23.06
N LYS A 330 -20.51 32.68 23.81
CA LYS A 330 -20.29 34.09 23.44
C LYS A 330 -19.51 34.83 24.52
N LEU A 331 -18.42 35.48 24.11
CA LEU A 331 -17.73 36.47 24.94
C LEU A 331 -18.30 37.85 24.69
N THR A 332 -18.48 38.62 25.76
CA THR A 332 -18.91 40.02 25.68
C THR A 332 -18.04 40.88 26.57
N ILE A 333 -17.48 41.95 26.01
CA ILE A 333 -16.78 42.99 26.78
C ILE A 333 -17.67 44.22 26.92
N LYS A 334 -17.67 44.80 28.12
CA LYS A 334 -18.26 46.11 28.41
C LYS A 334 -17.24 46.96 29.15
N ALA A 335 -16.69 47.98 28.49
CA ALA A 335 -15.75 48.91 29.11
C ALA A 335 -16.30 50.34 29.11
N TYR A 336 -16.53 50.90 30.29
CA TYR A 336 -16.99 52.28 30.46
C TYR A 336 -15.79 53.20 30.57
N ASP A 337 -15.76 54.21 29.69
CA ASP A 337 -14.65 55.13 29.56
C ASP A 337 -15.13 56.54 29.16
N TYR A 338 -14.26 57.52 29.38
CA TYR A 338 -14.44 58.91 29.01
C TYR A 338 -13.67 59.28 27.73
N HIS A 339 -13.13 58.29 27.02
CA HIS A 339 -12.36 58.49 25.82
C HIS A 339 -12.74 57.54 24.67
N ARG A 340 -12.39 58.02 23.47
CA ARG A 340 -12.70 57.43 22.18
C ARG A 340 -11.38 57.38 21.43
N ASP A 341 -10.72 56.23 21.47
CA ASP A 341 -9.44 55.95 20.79
C ASP A 341 -9.67 55.04 19.58
N SER A 342 -8.62 54.65 18.85
CA SER A 342 -8.75 53.74 17.71
C SER A 342 -9.13 52.33 18.15
N GLU A 343 -8.55 51.86 19.26
CA GLU A 343 -8.68 50.48 19.75
C GLU A 343 -8.77 50.49 21.28
N LYS A 344 -9.61 49.61 21.82
CA LYS A 344 -9.82 49.46 23.26
C LYS A 344 -9.01 48.31 23.85
N THR A 345 -8.81 47.25 23.07
CA THR A 345 -8.18 46.02 23.52
C THR A 345 -7.33 45.39 22.45
N ASP A 346 -6.33 44.62 22.86
CA ASP A 346 -5.48 43.76 22.03
C ASP A 346 -5.54 42.31 22.55
N PHE A 347 -6.75 41.76 22.60
CA PHE A 347 -6.93 40.44 23.18
C PHE A 347 -6.47 39.32 22.25
N LYS A 348 -5.93 38.27 22.87
CA LYS A 348 -5.61 36.99 22.26
C LYS A 348 -6.33 35.89 23.03
N LEU A 349 -7.07 35.09 22.29
CA LEU A 349 -7.78 33.91 22.79
C LEU A 349 -7.00 32.67 22.38
N VAL A 350 -6.25 32.12 23.33
CA VAL A 350 -5.40 30.95 23.13
C VAL A 350 -6.14 29.70 23.57
N PRO A 351 -6.35 28.70 22.70
CA PRO A 351 -6.91 27.43 23.14
C PRO A 351 -5.92 26.73 24.08
N ILE A 352 -6.44 26.17 25.17
CA ILE A 352 -5.70 25.35 26.14
C ILE A 352 -6.02 23.88 25.91
N GLU A 353 -7.30 23.53 25.97
CA GLU A 353 -7.83 22.17 25.73
C GLU A 353 -9.03 22.31 24.78
N VAL A 354 -9.18 21.38 23.84
CA VAL A 354 -10.37 21.30 22.98
C VAL A 354 -11.01 19.94 23.23
N TYR A 355 -12.33 19.91 23.28
CA TYR A 355 -13.07 18.70 23.64
C TYR A 355 -13.81 18.13 22.43
N ALA A 356 -13.74 16.81 22.24
CA ALA A 356 -14.52 16.07 21.26
C ALA A 356 -16.01 16.01 21.65
N GLU A 357 -16.85 15.42 20.78
CA GLU A 357 -18.29 15.34 21.04
C GLU A 357 -18.65 14.55 22.30
N ASP A 358 -17.85 13.55 22.65
CA ASP A 358 -17.98 12.72 23.84
C ASP A 358 -17.42 13.38 25.12
N GLY A 359 -16.79 14.56 24.98
CA GLY A 359 -16.19 15.32 26.07
C GLY A 359 -14.74 14.95 26.41
N SER A 360 -14.11 14.02 25.66
CA SER A 360 -12.68 13.73 25.77
C SER A 360 -11.83 14.89 25.23
N ILE A 361 -10.60 15.04 25.74
CA ILE A 361 -9.64 16.04 25.21
C ILE A 361 -9.15 15.54 23.85
N ILE A 362 -9.20 16.41 22.84
CA ILE A 362 -8.56 16.17 21.55
C ILE A 362 -7.06 16.30 21.75
N ASP A 363 -6.33 15.20 21.54
CA ASP A 363 -4.88 15.23 21.50
C ASP A 363 -4.40 15.66 20.11
N TYR A 364 -3.54 16.66 20.09
CA TYR A 364 -2.94 17.22 18.89
C TYR A 364 -1.49 16.72 18.68
N VAL A 365 -1.04 15.80 19.53
CA VAL A 365 0.21 15.05 19.36
C VAL A 365 -0.05 13.78 18.55
N ILE A 366 0.84 13.43 17.62
CA ILE A 366 0.72 12.25 16.74
C ILE A 366 1.15 10.97 17.47
N ASP A 367 0.61 10.73 18.66
CA ASP A 367 0.85 9.51 19.42
C ASP A 367 -0.50 8.82 19.65
N SER A 368 -0.81 7.79 18.85
CA SER A 368 -2.04 7.01 19.04
C SER A 368 -1.82 5.91 20.08
N ALA A 369 -2.72 5.81 21.06
CA ALA A 369 -2.77 4.66 21.97
C ALA A 369 -3.32 3.39 21.31
N VAL A 370 -3.76 3.48 20.04
CA VAL A 370 -4.27 2.35 19.26
C VAL A 370 -3.48 2.24 17.97
N ILE A 371 -2.87 1.07 17.74
CA ILE A 371 -2.13 0.78 16.51
C ILE A 371 -3.03 0.00 15.56
N ASP A 372 -3.19 0.53 14.35
CA ASP A 372 -3.79 -0.15 13.21
C ASP A 372 -2.73 -0.40 12.13
N LEU A 373 -2.38 -1.67 11.90
CA LEU A 373 -1.37 -2.06 10.92
C LEU A 373 -1.80 -1.77 9.47
N LYS A 374 -3.09 -1.56 9.19
CA LYS A 374 -3.56 -1.10 7.86
C LYS A 374 -2.96 0.25 7.47
N ASN A 375 -2.62 1.07 8.45
CA ASN A 375 -1.96 2.35 8.21
C ASN A 375 -0.46 2.22 7.98
N ALA A 376 0.12 1.02 8.13
CA ALA A 376 1.55 0.73 7.96
C ALA A 376 1.88 0.02 6.64
N ILE A 377 0.90 -0.18 5.75
CA ILE A 377 1.04 -0.90 4.48
C ILE A 377 0.57 -0.04 3.30
N PRO A 378 1.08 -0.28 2.08
CA PRO A 378 0.70 0.49 0.88
C PRO A 378 -0.70 0.10 0.38
N GLU A 379 -1.25 0.90 -0.52
CA GLU A 379 -2.54 0.65 -1.19
C GLU A 379 -2.42 -0.25 -2.43
N ALA A 380 -1.27 -0.91 -2.62
CA ALA A 380 -1.06 -1.89 -3.69
C ALA A 380 -2.03 -3.08 -3.57
N GLN A 381 -2.21 -3.81 -4.67
CA GLN A 381 -3.01 -5.03 -4.67
C GLN A 381 -2.28 -6.19 -3.98
N GLN A 382 -3.04 -7.13 -3.40
CA GLN A 382 -2.47 -8.33 -2.78
C GLN A 382 -1.76 -9.21 -3.81
N GLY A 383 -2.32 -9.32 -5.04
CA GLY A 383 -1.68 -9.99 -6.16
C GLY A 383 -0.32 -9.36 -6.53
N GLU A 384 -0.26 -8.04 -6.63
CA GLU A 384 0.99 -7.31 -6.92
C GLU A 384 2.09 -7.58 -5.87
N PHE A 385 1.70 -7.75 -4.60
CA PHE A 385 2.65 -8.11 -3.53
C PHE A 385 3.18 -9.54 -3.68
N ILE A 386 2.31 -10.51 -4.02
CA ILE A 386 2.71 -11.90 -4.30
C ILE A 386 3.65 -11.93 -5.51
N GLU A 387 3.27 -11.27 -6.61
CA GLU A 387 4.09 -11.17 -7.83
C GLU A 387 5.46 -10.55 -7.55
N SER A 388 5.48 -9.46 -6.78
CA SER A 388 6.72 -8.80 -6.39
C SER A 388 7.62 -9.74 -5.60
N THR A 389 7.05 -10.52 -4.67
CA THR A 389 7.81 -11.53 -3.93
C THR A 389 8.38 -12.60 -4.85
N MET A 390 7.56 -13.12 -5.77
CA MET A 390 7.97 -14.13 -6.75
C MET A 390 9.09 -13.64 -7.65
N ARG A 391 8.94 -12.46 -8.23
CA ARG A 391 9.91 -11.88 -9.17
C ARG A 391 11.15 -11.34 -8.46
N TRP A 392 11.07 -10.87 -7.22
CA TRP A 392 12.26 -10.39 -6.54
C TRP A 392 13.21 -11.53 -6.18
N PHE A 393 12.69 -12.68 -5.72
CA PHE A 393 13.54 -13.77 -5.21
C PHE A 393 13.41 -15.08 -6.00
N ASN A 394 12.87 -15.01 -7.21
CA ASN A 394 12.69 -16.12 -8.15
C ASN A 394 11.96 -17.33 -7.53
N TYR A 395 10.81 -17.05 -6.89
CA TYR A 395 9.94 -18.07 -6.32
C TYR A 395 8.92 -18.57 -7.33
N ASP A 396 8.70 -19.88 -7.27
CA ASP A 396 7.50 -20.52 -7.77
C ASP A 396 6.28 -20.16 -6.89
N PHE A 397 5.09 -20.22 -7.49
CA PHE A 397 3.82 -20.17 -6.80
C PHE A 397 2.92 -21.28 -7.36
N THR A 398 2.60 -22.25 -6.50
CA THR A 398 1.75 -23.40 -6.85
C THR A 398 0.62 -23.51 -5.84
N VAL A 399 -0.61 -23.61 -6.35
CA VAL A 399 -1.81 -23.81 -5.53
C VAL A 399 -2.28 -25.25 -5.71
N GLU A 400 -2.37 -26.00 -4.62
CA GLU A 400 -2.87 -27.38 -4.60
C GLU A 400 -3.85 -27.55 -3.43
N GLY A 401 -5.14 -27.67 -3.76
CA GLY A 401 -6.20 -27.73 -2.75
C GLY A 401 -6.21 -26.48 -1.88
N LYS A 402 -6.00 -26.61 -0.56
CA LYS A 402 -5.91 -25.48 0.38
C LYS A 402 -4.48 -25.10 0.76
N THR A 403 -3.51 -25.47 -0.06
CA THR A 403 -2.10 -25.20 0.20
C THR A 403 -1.51 -24.39 -0.94
N VAL A 404 -0.82 -23.31 -0.58
CA VAL A 404 0.06 -22.57 -1.47
C VAL A 404 1.49 -22.98 -1.17
N THR A 405 2.21 -23.46 -2.18
CA THR A 405 3.63 -23.81 -2.04
C THR A 405 4.49 -22.81 -2.83
N MET A 406 5.43 -22.16 -2.14
CA MET A 406 6.42 -21.28 -2.75
C MET A 406 7.84 -21.81 -2.52
N ASN A 407 8.49 -22.22 -3.61
CA ASN A 407 9.84 -22.78 -3.61
C ASN A 407 10.76 -21.98 -4.52
N LYS A 408 12.05 -21.87 -4.19
CA LYS A 408 12.99 -21.18 -5.07
C LYS A 408 13.22 -21.99 -6.34
N ILE A 409 12.95 -21.40 -7.51
CA ILE A 409 13.13 -22.08 -8.80
C ILE A 409 14.59 -22.51 -8.99
N GLU A 410 15.54 -21.65 -8.58
CA GLU A 410 16.98 -21.94 -8.58
C GLU A 410 17.34 -23.22 -7.82
N LYS A 411 16.68 -23.49 -6.68
CA LYS A 411 16.89 -24.74 -5.91
C LYS A 411 16.27 -25.93 -6.62
N ILE A 412 15.10 -25.76 -7.23
CA ILE A 412 14.39 -26.81 -7.95
C ILE A 412 15.20 -27.28 -9.17
N LEU A 413 15.82 -26.36 -9.92
CA LEU A 413 16.70 -26.69 -11.04
C LEU A 413 17.93 -27.51 -10.64
N ARG A 414 18.45 -27.32 -9.42
CA ARG A 414 19.65 -28.00 -8.92
C ARG A 414 19.36 -29.39 -8.33
N ARG A 415 18.09 -29.74 -8.06
CA ARG A 415 17.71 -31.05 -7.49
C ARG A 415 17.61 -32.10 -8.60
N LYS A 416 18.26 -33.27 -8.41
CA LYS A 416 17.99 -34.46 -9.23
C LYS A 416 16.56 -34.95 -8.96
N ARG A 417 15.71 -34.98 -9.99
CA ARG A 417 14.36 -35.53 -9.91
C ARG A 417 14.26 -36.84 -10.68
N ASN A 418 13.27 -37.65 -10.31
CA ASN A 418 12.88 -38.80 -11.11
C ASN A 418 12.07 -38.27 -12.30
N ALA A 419 12.72 -38.18 -13.45
CA ALA A 419 12.04 -37.79 -14.68
C ALA A 419 10.97 -38.81 -15.05
N VAL A 420 9.78 -38.33 -15.44
CA VAL A 420 8.71 -39.18 -15.96
C VAL A 420 9.10 -39.66 -17.34
N ASN A 421 9.10 -40.97 -17.58
CA ASN A 421 9.50 -41.51 -18.88
C ASN A 421 8.45 -41.18 -19.96
N TRP A 422 8.85 -40.37 -20.94
CA TRP A 422 8.04 -39.92 -22.07
C TRP A 422 8.53 -40.49 -23.41
N GLN A 423 9.44 -41.46 -23.41
CA GLN A 423 9.99 -42.05 -24.63
C GLN A 423 8.90 -42.68 -25.53
N LYS A 424 7.81 -43.17 -24.95
CA LYS A 424 6.66 -43.70 -25.73
C LYS A 424 5.92 -42.64 -26.57
N PHE A 425 6.10 -41.36 -26.24
CA PHE A 425 5.48 -40.22 -26.90
C PHE A 425 6.43 -39.50 -27.87
N GLU A 426 7.63 -40.04 -28.10
CA GLU A 426 8.58 -39.45 -29.04
C GLU A 426 8.07 -39.53 -30.48
N ALA A 427 7.91 -38.37 -31.11
CA ALA A 427 7.68 -38.28 -32.54
C ALA A 427 9.02 -38.34 -33.31
N LYS A 428 8.99 -38.90 -34.52
CA LYS A 428 10.14 -38.90 -35.42
C LYS A 428 10.46 -37.47 -35.90
N ASP A 429 9.42 -36.75 -36.28
CA ASP A 429 9.47 -35.38 -36.75
C ASP A 429 9.28 -34.46 -35.54
N LYS A 430 10.39 -33.85 -35.10
CA LYS A 430 10.45 -32.91 -33.97
C LYS A 430 11.16 -31.65 -34.42
N ASN A 431 10.71 -30.52 -33.91
CA ASN A 431 11.37 -29.25 -34.10
C ASN A 431 12.37 -29.02 -32.97
N ARG A 432 13.51 -28.45 -33.31
CA ARG A 432 14.58 -28.10 -32.35
C ARG A 432 15.02 -26.68 -32.62
N THR A 433 14.88 -25.82 -31.62
CA THR A 433 15.28 -24.41 -31.68
C THR A 433 16.37 -24.15 -30.65
N THR A 434 17.48 -23.57 -31.10
CA THR A 434 18.67 -23.28 -30.27
C THR A 434 18.71 -21.83 -29.78
N ASP A 435 17.76 -21.02 -30.25
CA ASP A 435 17.63 -19.61 -29.92
C ASP A 435 16.31 -19.41 -29.18
N SER A 436 16.39 -18.87 -27.98
CA SER A 436 15.24 -18.67 -27.09
C SER A 436 14.87 -17.19 -26.93
N GLY A 437 15.54 -16.29 -27.67
CA GLY A 437 15.40 -14.83 -27.54
C GLY A 437 16.39 -14.26 -26.52
N ASP A 438 17.68 -14.33 -26.83
CA ASP A 438 18.79 -14.50 -25.87
C ASP A 438 19.21 -13.29 -25.02
N SER A 439 18.26 -12.52 -24.49
CA SER A 439 18.57 -11.59 -23.40
C SER A 439 17.43 -11.34 -22.44
N TYR A 440 17.77 -11.05 -21.18
CA TYR A 440 16.84 -10.70 -20.13
C TYR A 440 17.25 -9.38 -19.49
N LEU A 441 16.29 -8.56 -19.13
CA LEU A 441 16.52 -7.34 -18.34
C LEU A 441 15.84 -7.48 -16.99
N LEU A 442 16.64 -7.55 -15.92
CA LEU A 442 16.15 -7.57 -14.55
C LEU A 442 16.20 -6.14 -14.02
N LYS A 443 15.03 -5.62 -13.64
CA LYS A 443 14.90 -4.26 -13.12
C LYS A 443 13.80 -4.17 -12.08
N PHE A 444 13.89 -3.13 -11.26
CA PHE A 444 12.75 -2.69 -10.47
C PHE A 444 11.83 -1.83 -11.34
N LYS A 445 10.58 -1.67 -10.91
CA LYS A 445 9.63 -0.74 -11.54
C LYS A 445 10.24 0.67 -11.60
N ASP A 446 10.06 1.33 -12.74
CA ASP A 446 10.54 2.69 -12.96
C ASP A 446 9.99 3.64 -11.90
N GLN A 447 10.81 4.62 -11.52
CA GLN A 447 10.49 5.57 -10.46
C GLN A 447 10.60 6.99 -10.97
N SER A 448 9.76 7.86 -10.41
CA SER A 448 9.75 9.28 -10.73
C SER A 448 10.96 10.06 -10.17
N ASN A 449 11.72 9.49 -9.24
CA ASN A 449 12.85 10.18 -8.59
C ASN A 449 14.15 10.02 -9.40
N GLU A 450 14.52 11.04 -10.17
CA GLU A 450 15.73 11.03 -11.00
C GLU A 450 17.04 10.90 -10.22
N ASN A 451 17.05 11.29 -8.94
CA ASN A 451 18.23 11.24 -8.06
C ASN A 451 18.46 9.84 -7.47
N PHE A 452 17.49 8.94 -7.58
CA PHE A 452 17.59 7.57 -7.10
C PHE A 452 17.34 6.58 -8.24
N LYS A 453 18.44 6.14 -8.87
CA LYS A 453 18.41 5.14 -9.93
C LYS A 453 18.95 3.81 -9.40
N LEU A 454 18.14 2.77 -9.53
CA LEU A 454 18.53 1.41 -9.21
C LEU A 454 19.26 0.79 -10.39
N THR A 455 20.33 0.07 -10.11
CA THR A 455 21.10 -0.64 -11.15
C THR A 455 20.28 -1.75 -11.76
N GLU A 456 20.15 -1.74 -13.07
CA GLU A 456 19.54 -2.80 -13.87
C GLU A 456 20.57 -3.86 -14.23
N VAL A 457 20.13 -5.09 -14.49
CA VAL A 457 21.01 -6.19 -14.91
C VAL A 457 20.52 -6.75 -16.24
N PHE A 458 21.29 -6.50 -17.28
CA PHE A 458 21.09 -7.09 -18.59
C PHE A 458 21.87 -8.39 -18.71
N VAL A 459 21.18 -9.49 -19.00
CA VAL A 459 21.75 -10.84 -19.04
C VAL A 459 21.73 -11.36 -20.46
N THR A 460 22.87 -11.85 -20.94
CA THR A 460 23.02 -12.44 -22.28
C THR A 460 23.77 -13.77 -22.22
N LYS A 461 23.94 -14.43 -23.38
CA LYS A 461 24.83 -15.60 -23.52
C LYS A 461 26.27 -15.34 -23.04
N SER A 462 26.73 -14.10 -23.15
CA SER A 462 28.12 -13.71 -22.84
C SER A 462 28.35 -13.38 -21.37
N GLY A 463 27.29 -13.16 -20.58
CA GLY A 463 27.38 -12.74 -19.19
C GLY A 463 26.35 -11.66 -18.85
N ILE A 464 26.69 -10.83 -17.86
CA ILE A 464 25.85 -9.70 -17.43
C ILE A 464 26.51 -8.35 -17.74
N GLU A 465 25.67 -7.37 -18.04
CA GLU A 465 26.02 -5.96 -18.22
C GLU A 465 25.10 -5.11 -17.35
N THR A 466 25.64 -4.11 -16.67
CA THR A 466 24.86 -3.20 -15.79
C THR A 466 24.85 -1.75 -16.30
N GLU A 467 25.61 -1.47 -17.36
CA GLU A 467 25.76 -0.14 -17.94
C GLU A 467 25.91 -0.25 -19.46
N ASN A 468 25.43 0.76 -20.19
CA ASN A 468 25.61 0.92 -21.64
C ASN A 468 25.12 -0.25 -22.52
N PHE A 469 24.28 -1.13 -21.99
CA PHE A 469 23.65 -2.21 -22.74
C PHE A 469 22.54 -1.67 -23.66
N LYS A 470 22.16 -2.46 -24.65
CA LYS A 470 21.03 -2.17 -25.53
C LYS A 470 20.07 -3.35 -25.55
N THR A 471 18.80 -3.07 -25.25
CA THR A 471 17.72 -4.04 -25.42
C THR A 471 17.27 -4.08 -26.88
N ASN A 472 16.58 -5.16 -27.24
CA ASN A 472 15.91 -5.32 -28.53
C ASN A 472 14.53 -5.95 -28.32
N ASP A 473 13.76 -6.12 -29.40
CA ASP A 473 12.40 -6.69 -29.35
C ASP A 473 12.33 -8.12 -28.80
N ASN A 474 13.46 -8.84 -28.76
CA ASN A 474 13.56 -10.18 -28.18
C ASN A 474 14.02 -10.18 -26.71
N THR A 475 14.35 -9.03 -26.12
CA THR A 475 14.72 -8.92 -24.71
C THR A 475 13.49 -9.10 -23.82
N LYS A 476 13.54 -10.08 -22.90
CA LYS A 476 12.47 -10.30 -21.93
C LYS A 476 12.73 -9.53 -20.65
N GLU A 477 11.79 -8.70 -20.23
CA GLU A 477 11.90 -7.95 -18.98
C GLU A 477 11.34 -8.75 -17.79
N ILE A 478 12.06 -8.72 -16.67
CA ILE A 478 11.61 -9.20 -15.37
C ILE A 478 11.56 -7.97 -14.46
N VAL A 479 10.35 -7.44 -14.28
CA VAL A 479 10.10 -6.22 -13.51
C VAL A 479 9.57 -6.56 -12.13
N VAL A 480 10.29 -6.12 -11.10
CA VAL A 480 9.89 -6.24 -9.69
C VAL A 480 9.11 -4.98 -9.28
N ASN A 481 7.83 -5.16 -8.91
CA ASN A 481 6.93 -4.07 -8.51
C ASN A 481 7.08 -3.66 -7.04
N ALA A 482 8.30 -3.70 -6.53
CA ALA A 482 8.66 -3.23 -5.20
C ALA A 482 9.99 -2.49 -5.27
N ILE A 483 10.26 -1.62 -4.32
CA ILE A 483 11.41 -0.72 -4.37
C ILE A 483 12.22 -0.83 -3.07
N PRO A 484 13.47 -1.30 -3.12
CA PRO A 484 14.39 -1.17 -1.99
C PRO A 484 14.76 0.31 -1.82
N LEU A 485 14.51 0.86 -0.64
CA LEU A 485 14.81 2.25 -0.35
C LEU A 485 16.29 2.47 0.01
N PRO A 486 16.88 3.63 -0.36
CA PRO A 486 18.26 3.95 -0.03
C PRO A 486 18.44 4.29 1.45
N LEU A 487 19.67 4.09 1.94
CA LEU A 487 20.13 4.72 3.17
C LEU A 487 20.59 6.15 2.89
N THR A 488 20.15 7.10 3.72
CA THR A 488 20.71 8.46 3.74
C THR A 488 21.00 8.88 5.17
N SER A 489 21.86 9.88 5.34
CA SER A 489 22.19 10.42 6.65
C SER A 489 21.31 11.64 6.95
N LYS A 490 20.55 11.58 8.04
CA LYS A 490 19.76 12.70 8.57
C LYS A 490 19.83 12.66 10.09
N ASN A 491 19.97 13.82 10.74
CA ASN A 491 20.13 13.92 12.20
C ASN A 491 21.31 13.07 12.74
N ASN A 492 22.41 12.95 11.99
CA ASN A 492 23.57 12.09 12.29
C ASN A 492 23.25 10.59 12.43
N GLN A 493 22.11 10.15 11.91
CA GLN A 493 21.72 8.74 11.83
C GLN A 493 21.66 8.33 10.37
N LEU A 494 22.21 7.16 10.06
CA LEU A 494 22.14 6.57 8.72
C LEU A 494 20.97 5.59 8.71
N SER A 495 19.92 5.91 7.98
CA SER A 495 18.74 5.06 7.89
C SER A 495 18.02 5.19 6.55
N THR A 496 17.05 4.31 6.32
CA THR A 496 16.25 4.25 5.11
C THR A 496 15.48 5.55 4.91
N THR A 497 15.40 6.03 3.67
CA THR A 497 14.70 7.27 3.31
C THR A 497 13.61 7.02 2.29
N ILE A 498 12.41 7.53 2.54
CA ILE A 498 11.31 7.54 1.57
C ILE A 498 11.64 8.54 0.47
N ILE A 499 11.50 8.11 -0.79
CA ILE A 499 11.98 8.82 -1.97
C ILE A 499 10.88 9.49 -2.78
N ASN A 500 9.60 9.19 -2.53
CA ASN A 500 8.43 9.86 -3.12
C ASN A 500 7.18 9.67 -2.22
N ASP A 501 6.07 10.29 -2.61
CA ASP A 501 4.80 10.29 -1.85
C ASP A 501 3.75 9.34 -2.45
N ASP A 502 4.16 8.29 -3.17
CA ASP A 502 3.22 7.35 -3.82
C ASP A 502 2.78 6.22 -2.87
N ASN A 503 1.53 6.28 -2.43
CA ASN A 503 0.96 5.32 -1.49
C ASN A 503 0.64 3.96 -2.13
N GLY A 504 0.57 3.88 -3.47
CA GLY A 504 0.31 2.64 -4.20
C GLY A 504 1.56 1.79 -4.39
N VAL A 505 2.74 2.30 -4.06
CA VAL A 505 4.01 1.61 -4.31
C VAL A 505 4.49 0.83 -3.09
N ILE A 506 4.97 -0.39 -3.33
CA ILE A 506 5.53 -1.26 -2.29
C ILE A 506 7.00 -0.88 -2.07
N TYR A 507 7.29 -0.22 -0.96
CA TYR A 507 8.67 0.05 -0.55
C TYR A 507 9.19 -1.02 0.39
N ALA A 508 10.50 -1.20 0.43
CA ALA A 508 11.15 -2.13 1.32
C ALA A 508 12.36 -1.52 2.03
N ALA A 509 12.56 -1.93 3.28
CA ALA A 509 13.71 -1.59 4.10
C ALA A 509 14.22 -2.82 4.84
N LEU A 510 15.52 -2.87 5.15
CA LEU A 510 16.08 -3.96 5.93
C LEU A 510 16.05 -3.62 7.41
N ARG A 511 15.53 -4.52 8.22
CA ARG A 511 15.72 -4.43 9.68
C ARG A 511 17.22 -4.55 10.01
N ASN A 512 17.68 -3.75 10.97
CA ASN A 512 18.99 -3.93 11.59
C ASN A 512 18.95 -5.01 12.67
N ASP A 513 20.04 -5.75 12.83
CA ASP A 513 20.22 -6.78 13.86
C ASP A 513 20.41 -6.22 15.27
N SER A 514 20.52 -4.90 15.41
CA SER A 514 20.56 -4.21 16.70
C SER A 514 19.22 -4.30 17.44
N THR A 515 19.28 -4.52 18.75
CA THR A 515 18.10 -4.49 19.65
C THR A 515 17.95 -3.16 20.40
N THR A 516 18.95 -2.28 20.30
CA THR A 516 18.97 -0.98 20.98
C THR A 516 18.81 0.19 20.00
N ASP A 517 19.41 0.06 18.81
CA ASP A 517 19.28 0.99 17.70
C ASP A 517 18.13 0.55 16.80
N ASN A 518 17.32 1.50 16.34
CA ASN A 518 16.24 1.24 15.42
C ASN A 518 16.47 1.74 13.98
N ASN A 519 17.66 2.22 13.66
CA ASN A 519 18.07 2.47 12.27
C ASN A 519 17.93 1.21 11.42
N THR A 520 17.71 1.38 10.12
CA THR A 520 17.64 0.27 9.17
C THR A 520 19.04 -0.09 8.65
N ALA A 521 19.16 -1.27 8.05
CA ALA A 521 20.39 -1.76 7.45
C ALA A 521 20.42 -1.56 5.92
N ASP A 522 21.59 -1.74 5.32
CA ASP A 522 21.80 -1.59 3.88
C ASP A 522 21.13 -2.73 3.09
N MET A 523 20.44 -2.36 2.01
CA MET A 523 19.72 -3.24 1.10
C MET A 523 20.60 -3.82 -0.02
N LEU A 524 21.94 -3.70 0.05
CA LEU A 524 22.85 -4.13 -1.01
C LEU A 524 22.56 -5.56 -1.55
N GLU A 525 22.28 -6.52 -0.67
CA GLU A 525 21.98 -7.92 -1.05
C GLU A 525 20.62 -8.11 -1.78
N TYR A 526 19.80 -7.06 -1.79
CA TYR A 526 18.46 -7.04 -2.39
C TYR A 526 18.45 -6.29 -3.73
N TYR A 527 19.52 -5.62 -4.12
CA TYR A 527 19.63 -4.99 -5.44
C TYR A 527 19.83 -6.03 -6.55
N MET A 528 19.37 -5.69 -7.76
CA MET A 528 19.32 -6.61 -8.91
C MET A 528 20.64 -7.35 -9.20
N PRO A 529 21.85 -6.75 -9.09
CA PRO A 529 23.10 -7.49 -9.28
C PRO A 529 23.26 -8.67 -8.31
N ASN A 530 22.95 -8.48 -7.03
CA ASN A 530 23.07 -9.54 -6.02
C ASN A 530 21.90 -10.52 -6.08
N VAL A 531 20.69 -10.03 -6.36
CA VAL A 531 19.52 -10.88 -6.66
C VAL A 531 19.79 -11.77 -7.87
N TYR A 532 20.41 -11.25 -8.92
CA TYR A 532 20.80 -12.03 -10.08
C TYR A 532 21.73 -13.17 -9.68
N GLU A 533 22.82 -12.86 -8.98
CA GLU A 533 23.83 -13.83 -8.61
C GLU A 533 23.29 -14.96 -7.71
N VAL A 534 22.37 -14.64 -6.79
CA VAL A 534 21.83 -15.60 -5.81
C VAL A 534 20.60 -16.35 -6.33
N ASP A 535 19.64 -15.63 -6.91
CA ASP A 535 18.29 -16.15 -7.15
C ASP A 535 18.00 -16.45 -8.63
N TYR A 536 18.72 -15.84 -9.59
CA TYR A 536 18.42 -15.98 -11.02
C TYR A 536 19.52 -16.61 -11.88
N LYS A 537 20.77 -16.65 -11.42
CA LYS A 537 21.92 -16.95 -12.29
C LYS A 537 21.82 -18.31 -12.98
N ALA A 538 21.55 -19.41 -12.27
CA ALA A 538 21.43 -20.70 -12.97
C ALA A 538 20.13 -20.78 -13.77
N PHE A 539 19.03 -20.22 -13.26
CA PHE A 539 17.76 -20.17 -13.98
C PHE A 539 17.85 -19.46 -15.35
N LEU A 540 18.40 -18.25 -15.40
CA LEU A 540 18.53 -17.51 -16.65
C LEU A 540 19.62 -18.10 -17.56
N LYS A 541 20.71 -18.61 -16.98
CA LYS A 541 21.70 -19.36 -17.76
C LYS A 541 21.09 -20.60 -18.41
N PHE A 542 20.24 -21.32 -17.70
CA PHE A 542 19.47 -22.45 -18.24
C PHE A 542 18.59 -21.97 -19.39
N ARG A 543 17.77 -20.94 -19.18
CA ARG A 543 16.87 -20.35 -20.19
C ARG A 543 17.57 -19.94 -21.48
N ILE A 544 18.74 -19.33 -21.35
CA ILE A 544 19.51 -18.78 -22.49
C ILE A 544 20.28 -19.85 -23.26
N LEU A 545 20.76 -20.90 -22.58
CA LEU A 545 21.66 -21.91 -23.17
C LEU A 545 20.97 -23.23 -23.53
N THR A 546 19.73 -23.42 -23.08
CA THR A 546 18.96 -24.62 -23.36
C THR A 546 18.50 -24.67 -24.82
N MET A 547 18.22 -25.89 -25.28
CA MET A 547 17.61 -26.13 -26.57
C MET A 547 16.14 -26.45 -26.36
N GLN A 548 15.29 -25.81 -27.14
CA GLN A 548 13.87 -26.08 -27.13
C GLN A 548 13.56 -27.27 -28.05
N TYR A 549 12.63 -28.11 -27.62
CA TYR A 549 12.05 -29.19 -28.42
C TYR A 549 10.55 -28.98 -28.50
N GLU A 550 10.01 -29.19 -29.68
CA GLU A 550 8.58 -29.17 -29.94
C GLU A 550 8.21 -30.40 -30.78
N TRP A 551 7.18 -31.12 -30.36
CA TRP A 551 6.63 -32.24 -31.10
C TRP A 551 5.16 -32.48 -30.75
N ALA A 552 4.48 -33.22 -31.63
CA ALA A 552 3.08 -33.60 -31.45
C ALA A 552 2.92 -35.12 -31.38
N PHE A 553 2.02 -35.62 -30.54
CA PHE A 553 1.69 -37.04 -30.45
C PHE A 553 0.21 -37.28 -30.10
N PRO A 554 -0.41 -38.34 -30.64
CA PRO A 554 -1.73 -38.77 -30.21
C PRO A 554 -1.63 -39.64 -28.95
N CYS A 555 -2.58 -39.48 -28.01
CA CYS A 555 -2.72 -40.38 -26.86
C CYS A 555 -4.18 -40.57 -26.45
N LEU A 556 -4.42 -41.51 -25.55
CA LEU A 556 -5.70 -41.61 -24.85
C LEU A 556 -5.72 -40.64 -23.66
N ALA A 557 -6.89 -40.05 -23.36
CA ALA A 557 -7.01 -39.05 -22.29
C ALA A 557 -6.52 -39.56 -20.91
N ASN A 558 -6.71 -40.86 -20.62
CA ASN A 558 -6.27 -41.48 -19.37
C ASN A 558 -4.75 -41.62 -19.24
N GLU A 559 -3.99 -41.55 -20.34
CA GLU A 559 -2.52 -41.59 -20.28
C GLU A 559 -1.92 -40.29 -19.73
N MET A 560 -2.72 -39.22 -19.67
CA MET A 560 -2.34 -37.88 -19.23
C MET A 560 -3.13 -37.40 -17.99
N GLU A 561 -3.85 -38.31 -17.33
CA GLU A 561 -4.69 -38.01 -16.16
C GLU A 561 -3.89 -37.50 -14.95
N HIS A 562 -2.63 -37.95 -14.79
CA HIS A 562 -1.72 -37.51 -13.72
C HIS A 562 -0.59 -36.61 -14.23
N PHE A 563 -0.85 -35.91 -15.34
CA PHE A 563 0.08 -34.94 -15.88
C PHE A 563 0.26 -33.77 -14.90
N ASP A 564 1.50 -33.30 -14.80
CA ASP A 564 1.88 -32.09 -14.08
C ASP A 564 2.95 -31.39 -14.90
N ILE A 565 2.65 -30.17 -15.34
CA ILE A 565 3.51 -29.36 -16.22
C ILE A 565 4.86 -29.00 -15.58
N LYS A 566 4.96 -29.05 -14.24
CA LYS A 566 6.19 -28.73 -13.50
C LYS A 566 7.10 -29.95 -13.31
N ARG A 567 6.68 -31.14 -13.75
CA ARG A 567 7.52 -32.35 -13.70
C ARG A 567 8.60 -32.34 -14.76
N GLU A 568 9.72 -32.94 -14.37
CA GLU A 568 10.79 -33.29 -15.29
C GLU A 568 10.37 -34.52 -16.10
N ILE A 569 10.62 -34.50 -17.41
CA ILE A 569 10.32 -35.63 -18.30
C ILE A 569 11.59 -36.13 -18.97
N TYR A 570 11.63 -37.42 -19.34
CA TYR A 570 12.71 -38.01 -20.11
C TYR A 570 12.23 -38.36 -21.52
N ALA A 571 12.78 -37.67 -22.52
CA ALA A 571 12.46 -37.85 -23.93
C ALA A 571 13.69 -37.53 -24.81
N TYR A 572 13.80 -38.18 -25.96
CA TYR A 572 14.91 -38.03 -26.90
C TYR A 572 16.29 -38.19 -26.24
N ASN A 573 16.39 -39.16 -25.32
CA ASN A 573 17.56 -39.47 -24.50
C ASN A 573 18.07 -38.33 -23.60
N ASN A 574 17.24 -37.31 -23.32
CA ASN A 574 17.59 -36.19 -22.45
C ASN A 574 16.45 -35.92 -21.46
N ASN A 575 16.77 -35.24 -20.36
CA ASN A 575 15.76 -34.72 -19.45
C ASN A 575 15.26 -33.36 -19.97
N HIS A 576 14.00 -33.04 -19.74
CA HIS A 576 13.40 -31.78 -20.16
C HIS A 576 12.46 -31.23 -19.08
N PHE A 577 12.32 -29.90 -19.06
CA PHE A 577 11.19 -29.24 -18.42
C PHE A 577 10.15 -28.89 -19.48
N ILE A 578 8.89 -29.15 -19.19
CA ILE A 578 7.80 -28.73 -20.07
C ILE A 578 7.66 -27.22 -19.95
N LYS A 579 7.71 -26.55 -21.10
CA LYS A 579 7.44 -25.13 -21.25
C LYS A 579 5.94 -24.89 -21.35
N GLN A 580 5.31 -25.64 -22.23
CA GLN A 580 3.91 -25.50 -22.58
C GLN A 580 3.42 -26.82 -23.16
N ILE A 581 2.14 -27.09 -22.97
CA ILE A 581 1.44 -28.19 -23.63
C ILE A 581 0.13 -27.67 -24.19
N THR A 582 -0.19 -28.03 -25.43
CA THR A 582 -1.48 -27.78 -26.06
C THR A 582 -2.16 -29.12 -26.29
N ARG A 583 -3.34 -29.32 -25.72
CA ARG A 583 -4.13 -30.54 -25.81
C ARG A 583 -5.38 -30.26 -26.63
N GLU A 584 -5.41 -30.80 -27.84
CA GLU A 584 -6.61 -30.83 -28.65
C GLU A 584 -7.42 -32.08 -28.28
N LYS A 585 -8.60 -31.88 -27.68
CA LYS A 585 -9.45 -32.99 -27.21
C LYS A 585 -10.62 -33.22 -28.16
N TYR A 586 -10.85 -34.49 -28.53
CA TYR A 586 -12.02 -34.88 -29.32
C TYR A 586 -12.42 -36.34 -29.06
N LYS A 587 -13.66 -36.58 -28.59
CA LYS A 587 -14.25 -37.92 -28.39
C LYS A 587 -13.36 -38.90 -27.60
N GLY A 588 -12.73 -38.43 -26.52
CA GLY A 588 -11.89 -39.25 -25.63
C GLY A 588 -10.49 -39.57 -26.17
N LYS A 589 -10.11 -39.01 -27.32
CA LYS A 589 -8.75 -38.98 -27.84
C LYS A 589 -8.17 -37.59 -27.67
N GLU A 590 -6.87 -37.52 -27.47
CA GLU A 590 -6.13 -36.26 -27.37
C GLU A 590 -5.01 -36.25 -28.40
N THR A 591 -4.83 -35.10 -29.06
CA THR A 591 -3.57 -34.78 -29.75
C THR A 591 -2.86 -33.76 -28.90
N ILE A 592 -1.63 -34.06 -28.53
CA ILE A 592 -0.83 -33.23 -27.64
C ILE A 592 0.34 -32.66 -28.42
N GLU A 593 0.40 -31.34 -28.47
CA GLU A 593 1.58 -30.60 -28.86
C GLU A 593 2.31 -30.19 -27.60
N VAL A 594 3.61 -30.46 -27.50
CA VAL A 594 4.39 -30.14 -26.31
C VAL A 594 5.64 -29.38 -26.70
N GLU A 595 5.87 -28.29 -25.99
CA GLU A 595 7.10 -27.50 -26.03
C GLU A 595 7.89 -27.72 -24.75
N THR A 596 9.19 -27.95 -24.87
CA THR A 596 10.04 -28.27 -23.72
C THR A 596 11.41 -27.62 -23.82
N TYR A 597 12.05 -27.44 -22.67
CA TYR A 597 13.44 -27.02 -22.53
C TYR A 597 14.31 -28.19 -22.07
N MET A 598 15.32 -28.52 -22.87
CA MET A 598 16.28 -29.57 -22.56
C MET A 598 17.17 -29.19 -21.37
N ILE A 599 17.29 -30.09 -20.40
CA ILE A 599 18.19 -29.97 -19.25
C ILE A 599 19.54 -30.58 -19.66
N ARG A 600 20.61 -29.80 -19.54
CA ARG A 600 21.98 -30.21 -19.89
C ARG A 600 22.76 -30.72 -18.68
#